data_AF-A0AAW3K5E9-F1
#
_entry.id   AF-A0AAW3K5E9-F1
#
_cell.length_a   1.000
_cell.length_b   1.000
_cell.length_c   1.000
_cell.angle_alpha   90.00
_cell.angle_beta   90.00
_cell.angle_gamma   90.00
#
_symmetry.space_group_name_H-M   'P 1'
#
loop_
_entity.id
_entity.type
_entity.pdbx_description
1 polymer ?
#
loop_
_entity_poly.entity_id
_entity_poly.type
_entity_poly.pdbx_seq_one_letter_code
_entity_poly.pdbx_strand_id
1 'polypeptide(L)'
;MEFVRVLYASKATSTHPNLKNDLIEILNTAVDFNSRNEITGVLYYGHGYFVQCLEGHKSKVDDLFYNQILKDQRHQNCEILYYETCDIGLFKHWNMKFAPVNKRLGDFFLENHRDDFNPFLLSSETIPSFIDLLAGEYAIEPYNFDINE
;
A
#
# COMPACT_ATOMS: atom_id res chain seq x y z
N MET A 1 4.51 14.49 -19.62
CA MET A 1 4.87 13.23 -18.93
C MET A 1 3.66 12.82 -18.12
N GLU A 2 3.27 11.57 -18.21
CA GLU A 2 2.05 11.02 -17.60
C GLU A 2 2.29 10.78 -16.10
N PHE A 3 1.33 11.19 -15.27
CA PHE A 3 1.30 10.91 -13.83
C PHE A 3 0.26 9.82 -13.59
N VAL A 4 0.61 8.82 -12.80
CA VAL A 4 -0.19 7.60 -12.63
C VAL A 4 -0.37 7.27 -11.17
N ARG A 5 -1.43 6.52 -10.90
CA ARG A 5 -1.69 5.85 -9.63
C ARG A 5 -1.80 4.36 -9.85
N VAL A 6 -1.11 3.59 -9.00
CA VAL A 6 -1.14 2.13 -9.00
C VAL A 6 -1.52 1.65 -7.60
N LEU A 7 -2.61 0.89 -7.49
CA LEU A 7 -2.95 0.12 -6.30
C LEU A 7 -2.65 -1.34 -6.58
N TYR A 8 -1.85 -1.97 -5.74
CA TYR A 8 -1.61 -3.40 -5.79
C TYR A 8 -1.74 -4.04 -4.42
N ALA A 9 -1.99 -5.34 -4.42
CA ALA A 9 -2.02 -6.15 -3.21
C ALA A 9 -1.11 -7.37 -3.34
N SER A 10 -0.62 -7.85 -2.21
CA SER A 10 0.18 -9.06 -2.13
C SER A 10 0.05 -9.73 -0.76
N LYS A 11 0.52 -10.96 -0.63
CA LYS A 11 0.57 -11.70 0.63
C LYS A 11 1.97 -11.64 1.22
N ALA A 12 2.11 -11.31 2.49
CA ALA A 12 3.37 -11.39 3.20
C ALA A 12 3.88 -12.84 3.25
N THR A 13 5.20 -13.01 3.16
CA THR A 13 5.85 -14.34 3.30
C THR A 13 6.32 -14.58 4.72
N SER A 14 6.61 -13.52 5.49
CA SER A 14 7.01 -13.58 6.89
C SER A 14 5.83 -13.45 7.86
N THR A 15 5.97 -14.07 9.04
CA THR A 15 5.06 -13.94 10.19
C THR A 15 5.78 -13.28 11.38
N HIS A 16 5.05 -13.04 12.48
CA HIS A 16 5.64 -12.54 13.72
C HIS A 16 6.77 -13.47 14.20
N PRO A 17 7.94 -12.96 14.66
CA PRO A 17 8.33 -11.55 14.82
C PRO A 17 9.01 -10.90 13.62
N ASN A 18 9.45 -11.68 12.62
CA ASN A 18 10.24 -11.19 11.49
C ASN A 18 9.50 -10.13 10.67
N LEU A 19 8.18 -10.26 10.57
CA LEU A 19 7.31 -9.33 9.87
C LEU A 19 7.46 -7.86 10.33
N LYS A 20 7.68 -7.60 11.62
CA LYS A 20 7.86 -6.21 12.11
C LYS A 20 9.14 -5.59 11.55
N ASN A 21 10.22 -6.35 11.55
CA ASN A 21 11.49 -5.90 11.00
C ASN A 21 11.38 -5.71 9.48
N ASP A 22 10.74 -6.64 8.78
CA ASP A 22 10.50 -6.53 7.34
C ASP A 22 9.71 -5.26 7.00
N LEU A 23 8.65 -4.95 7.73
CA LEU A 23 7.86 -3.74 7.54
C LEU A 23 8.68 -2.46 7.75
N ILE A 24 9.48 -2.41 8.81
CA ILE A 24 10.37 -1.27 9.09
C ILE A 24 11.38 -1.09 7.95
N GLU A 25 11.99 -2.17 7.48
CA GLU A 25 12.95 -2.12 6.37
C GLU A 25 12.30 -1.71 5.04
N ILE A 26 11.09 -2.21 4.75
CA ILE A 26 10.30 -1.80 3.59
C ILE A 26 10.03 -0.30 3.66
N LEU A 27 9.55 0.20 4.80
CA LEU A 27 9.20 1.61 4.97
C LEU A 27 10.42 2.53 4.86
N ASN A 28 11.53 2.18 5.50
CA ASN A 28 12.77 2.95 5.40
C ASN A 28 13.28 3.01 3.96
N THR A 29 13.31 1.87 3.27
CA THR A 29 13.73 1.79 1.86
C THR A 29 12.79 2.59 0.96
N ALA A 30 11.48 2.47 1.18
CA ALA A 30 10.47 3.16 0.40
C ALA A 30 10.56 4.68 0.58
N VAL A 31 10.66 5.19 1.81
CA VAL A 31 10.77 6.64 2.06
C VAL A 31 12.00 7.23 1.36
N ASP A 32 13.15 6.57 1.47
CA ASP A 32 14.41 7.03 0.86
C ASP A 32 14.35 6.99 -0.67
N PHE A 33 13.89 5.88 -1.25
CA PHE A 33 13.79 5.72 -2.70
C PHE A 33 12.76 6.67 -3.29
N ASN A 34 11.58 6.76 -2.68
CA ASN A 34 10.46 7.52 -3.19
C ASN A 34 10.73 9.02 -3.15
N SER A 35 11.36 9.52 -2.08
CA SER A 35 11.80 10.91 -1.97
C SER A 35 12.73 11.32 -3.13
N ARG A 36 13.67 10.44 -3.52
CA ARG A 36 14.61 10.70 -4.62
C ARG A 36 14.01 10.60 -6.02
N ASN A 37 12.85 9.97 -6.15
CA ASN A 37 12.20 9.69 -7.43
C ASN A 37 10.84 10.36 -7.58
N GLU A 38 10.48 11.26 -6.66
CA GLU A 38 9.20 11.99 -6.65
C GLU A 38 7.99 11.03 -6.69
N ILE A 39 8.11 9.93 -5.96
CA ILE A 39 7.02 8.96 -5.74
C ILE A 39 6.40 9.26 -4.39
N THR A 40 5.08 9.16 -4.31
CA THR A 40 4.32 9.29 -3.07
C THR A 40 3.35 8.12 -2.93
N GLY A 41 2.82 7.90 -1.73
CA GLY A 41 1.91 6.78 -1.56
C GLY A 41 1.63 6.38 -0.12
N VAL A 42 1.00 5.22 0.01
CA VAL A 42 0.67 4.58 1.29
C VAL A 42 0.91 3.08 1.19
N LEU A 43 1.46 2.52 2.27
CA LEU A 43 1.55 1.10 2.54
C LEU A 43 0.62 0.76 3.70
N TYR A 44 -0.33 -0.13 3.43
CA TYR A 44 -1.16 -0.77 4.43
C TYR A 44 -0.73 -2.22 4.62
N TYR A 45 -0.76 -2.67 5.88
CA TYR A 45 -0.59 -4.08 6.21
C TYR A 45 -1.69 -4.55 7.15
N GLY A 46 -2.31 -5.69 6.82
CA GLY A 46 -3.33 -6.31 7.67
C GLY A 46 -3.74 -7.69 7.19
N HIS A 47 -4.05 -8.59 8.16
CA HIS A 47 -4.50 -9.96 7.90
C HIS A 47 -3.57 -10.74 6.95
N GLY A 48 -2.25 -10.50 7.03
CA GLY A 48 -1.26 -11.14 6.16
C GLY A 48 -1.13 -10.54 4.76
N TYR A 49 -1.85 -9.46 4.46
CA TYR A 49 -1.80 -8.78 3.16
C TYR A 49 -1.07 -7.45 3.23
N PHE A 50 -0.28 -7.17 2.20
CA PHE A 50 0.14 -5.82 1.87
C PHE A 50 -0.83 -5.22 0.86
N VAL A 51 -1.17 -3.95 1.06
CA VAL A 51 -1.86 -3.13 0.06
C VAL A 51 -1.11 -1.83 -0.08
N GLN A 52 -0.63 -1.52 -1.28
CA GLN A 52 0.19 -0.34 -1.49
C GLN A 52 -0.33 0.45 -2.69
N CYS A 53 -0.48 1.76 -2.46
CA CYS A 53 -0.82 2.73 -3.49
C CYS A 53 0.42 3.57 -3.77
N LEU A 54 0.81 3.66 -5.05
CA LEU A 54 1.93 4.47 -5.54
C LEU A 54 1.41 5.53 -6.50
N GLU A 55 1.90 6.75 -6.34
CA GLU A 55 1.60 7.91 -7.18
C GLU A 55 2.89 8.57 -7.63
N GLY A 56 3.02 8.87 -8.93
CA GLY A 56 4.23 9.47 -9.47
C GLY A 56 4.25 9.51 -10.99
N HIS A 57 5.39 9.94 -11.55
CA HIS A 57 5.61 9.83 -12.98
C HIS A 57 5.59 8.37 -13.43
N LYS A 58 4.84 8.08 -14.51
CA LYS A 58 4.66 6.72 -15.05
C LYS A 58 5.93 5.91 -15.13
N SER A 59 6.98 6.48 -15.72
CA SER A 59 8.27 5.80 -15.89
C SER A 59 8.92 5.41 -14.55
N LYS A 60 8.77 6.22 -13.51
CA LYS A 60 9.34 5.98 -12.18
C LYS A 60 8.53 4.94 -11.40
N VAL A 61 7.20 5.03 -11.47
CA VAL A 61 6.29 4.08 -10.81
C VAL A 61 6.41 2.70 -11.46
N ASP A 62 6.40 2.62 -12.79
CA ASP A 62 6.54 1.35 -13.52
C ASP A 62 7.91 0.71 -13.24
N ASP A 63 8.99 1.48 -13.26
CA ASP A 63 10.34 0.98 -12.96
C ASP A 63 10.44 0.43 -11.53
N LEU A 64 9.96 1.19 -10.54
CA LEU A 64 9.90 0.72 -9.15
C LEU A 64 9.09 -0.57 -9.02
N PHE A 65 7.90 -0.62 -9.63
CA PHE A 65 7.01 -1.76 -9.52
C PHE A 65 7.60 -3.03 -10.14
N TYR A 66 8.01 -2.97 -11.41
CA TYR A 66 8.45 -4.16 -12.15
C TYR A 66 9.87 -4.61 -11.80
N ASN A 67 10.77 -3.69 -11.42
CA ASN A 67 12.17 -4.03 -11.18
C ASN A 67 12.50 -4.29 -9.72
N GLN A 68 11.71 -3.78 -8.78
CA GLN A 68 11.99 -3.94 -7.35
C GLN A 68 10.83 -4.63 -6.65
N ILE A 69 9.66 -4.00 -6.58
CA ILE A 69 8.52 -4.49 -5.79
C ILE A 69 8.11 -5.89 -6.22
N LEU A 70 7.83 -6.12 -7.51
CA LEU A 70 7.35 -7.42 -7.99
C LEU A 70 8.31 -8.59 -7.69
N LYS A 71 9.60 -8.32 -7.45
CA LYS A 71 10.64 -9.32 -7.23
C LYS A 71 11.03 -9.48 -5.75
N ASP A 72 10.45 -8.67 -4.87
CA ASP A 72 10.78 -8.67 -3.44
C ASP A 72 10.30 -9.96 -2.76
N GLN A 73 11.22 -10.65 -2.08
CA GLN A 73 10.96 -11.96 -1.47
C GLN A 73 10.11 -11.88 -0.19
N ARG A 74 9.86 -10.67 0.34
CA ARG A 74 9.03 -10.45 1.53
C ARG A 74 7.53 -10.59 1.25
N HIS A 75 7.15 -10.74 -0.02
CA HIS A 75 5.76 -11.00 -0.40
C HIS A 75 5.63 -11.93 -1.62
N GLN A 76 4.41 -12.41 -1.85
CA GLN A 76 4.03 -13.28 -2.95
C GLN A 76 2.61 -12.94 -3.43
N ASN A 77 2.18 -13.52 -4.55
CA ASN A 77 0.86 -13.26 -5.17
C ASN A 77 0.60 -11.75 -5.36
N CYS A 78 1.57 -11.05 -5.95
CA CYS A 78 1.47 -9.62 -6.21
C CYS A 78 0.56 -9.34 -7.41
N GLU A 79 -0.53 -8.62 -7.21
CA GLU A 79 -1.49 -8.28 -8.26
C GLU A 79 -1.78 -6.78 -8.26
N ILE A 80 -1.72 -6.17 -9.45
CA ILE A 80 -2.23 -4.81 -9.66
C ILE A 80 -3.75 -4.87 -9.65
N LEU A 81 -4.38 -4.23 -8.67
CA LEU A 81 -5.82 -4.12 -8.55
C LEU A 81 -6.36 -2.92 -9.33
N TYR A 82 -5.55 -1.88 -9.44
CA TYR A 82 -5.93 -0.63 -10.09
C TYR A 82 -4.73 0.07 -10.69
N TYR A 83 -4.92 0.61 -11.90
CA TYR A 83 -3.94 1.42 -12.58
C TYR A 83 -4.69 2.51 -13.34
N GLU A 84 -4.43 3.77 -13.01
CA GLU A 84 -5.03 4.90 -13.71
C GLU A 84 -4.01 6.01 -13.98
N THR A 85 -4.35 6.85 -14.95
CA THR A 85 -3.79 8.20 -15.06
C THR A 85 -4.51 9.13 -14.10
N CYS A 86 -3.76 9.96 -13.39
CA CYS A 86 -4.37 10.93 -12.48
C CYS A 86 -3.64 12.27 -12.51
N ASP A 87 -4.40 13.36 -12.41
CA ASP A 87 -3.85 14.72 -12.40
C ASP A 87 -3.46 15.18 -10.98
N ILE A 88 -4.06 14.56 -9.96
CA ILE A 88 -3.93 14.96 -8.56
C ILE A 88 -3.63 13.73 -7.71
N GLY A 89 -2.41 13.69 -7.19
CA GLY A 89 -2.06 12.74 -6.13
C GLY A 89 -2.81 13.02 -4.83
N LEU A 90 -3.28 11.97 -4.17
CA LEU A 90 -3.93 12.00 -2.86
C LEU A 90 -2.90 11.90 -1.71
N PHE A 91 -1.67 11.43 -2.01
CA PHE A 91 -0.65 11.16 -1.01
C PHE A 91 0.53 12.15 -1.06
N LYS A 92 0.35 13.34 -1.65
CA LYS A 92 1.42 14.33 -1.93
C LYS A 92 2.32 14.71 -0.74
N HIS A 93 1.88 14.52 0.49
CA HIS A 93 2.65 14.82 1.70
C HIS A 93 3.48 13.64 2.23
N TRP A 94 3.40 12.48 1.56
CA TRP A 94 3.94 11.23 2.06
C TRP A 94 4.73 10.52 0.96
N ASN A 95 6.06 10.54 1.08
CA ASN A 95 6.92 9.68 0.25
C ASN A 95 6.52 8.20 0.43
N MET A 96 6.17 7.80 1.66
CA MET A 96 5.42 6.57 1.94
C MET A 96 4.73 6.69 3.29
N LYS A 97 3.40 6.76 3.30
CA LYS A 97 2.59 6.70 4.53
C LYS A 97 2.48 5.26 4.99
N PHE A 98 2.55 5.01 6.29
CA PHE A 98 2.17 3.71 6.85
C PHE A 98 0.79 3.78 7.50
N ALA A 99 -0.09 2.85 7.14
CA ALA A 99 -1.41 2.67 7.72
C ALA A 99 -1.52 1.24 8.29
N PRO A 100 -1.51 1.05 9.63
CA PRO A 100 -1.73 -0.26 10.22
C PRO A 100 -3.21 -0.66 10.14
N VAL A 101 -3.49 -1.92 10.50
CA VAL A 101 -4.85 -2.42 10.71
C VAL A 101 -5.62 -1.45 11.60
N ASN A 102 -6.79 -1.03 11.13
CA ASN A 102 -7.70 -0.25 11.93
C ASN A 102 -9.15 -0.61 11.60
N LYS A 103 -10.05 -0.27 12.53
CA LYS A 103 -11.47 -0.63 12.45
C LYS A 103 -12.14 -0.10 11.18
N ARG A 104 -11.78 1.09 10.70
CA ARG A 104 -12.43 1.70 9.52
C ARG A 104 -12.15 0.91 8.24
N LEU A 105 -10.92 0.43 8.09
CA LEU A 105 -10.54 -0.42 6.97
C LEU A 105 -11.22 -1.79 7.06
N GLY A 106 -11.34 -2.38 8.25
CA GLY A 106 -12.12 -3.62 8.44
C GLY A 106 -13.62 -3.43 8.14
N ASP A 107 -14.23 -2.37 8.68
CA ASP A 107 -15.65 -2.03 8.46
C ASP A 107 -15.95 -1.88 6.95
N PHE A 108 -15.02 -1.29 6.18
CA PHE A 108 -15.15 -1.18 4.73
C PHE A 108 -15.33 -2.55 4.05
N PHE A 109 -14.54 -3.55 4.43
CA PHE A 109 -14.66 -4.90 3.85
C PHE A 109 -15.91 -5.63 4.34
N LEU A 110 -16.30 -5.42 5.60
CA LEU A 110 -17.52 -6.01 6.13
C LEU A 110 -18.78 -5.48 5.41
N GLU A 111 -18.83 -4.16 5.16
CA GLU A 111 -19.96 -3.50 4.51
C GLU A 111 -20.06 -3.85 3.02
N ASN A 112 -18.93 -3.88 2.30
CA ASN A 112 -18.92 -4.08 0.85
C ASN A 112 -18.81 -5.55 0.43
N HIS A 113 -18.23 -6.41 1.27
CA HIS A 113 -17.86 -7.78 0.89
C HIS A 113 -18.28 -8.86 1.90
N ARG A 114 -18.77 -8.48 3.10
CA ARG A 114 -19.12 -9.40 4.20
C ARG A 114 -17.99 -10.36 4.59
N ASP A 115 -16.77 -9.84 4.63
CA ASP A 115 -15.54 -10.56 4.98
C ASP A 115 -14.67 -9.69 5.92
N ASP A 116 -13.74 -10.30 6.65
CA ASP A 116 -12.94 -9.65 7.70
C ASP A 116 -11.91 -8.67 7.10
N PHE A 117 -11.14 -9.12 6.10
CA PHE A 117 -10.29 -8.29 5.23
C PHE A 117 -9.66 -9.15 4.10
N ASN A 118 -9.98 -8.85 2.84
CA ASN A 118 -9.32 -9.47 1.70
C ASN A 118 -9.25 -8.49 0.51
N PRO A 119 -8.07 -7.91 0.22
CA PRO A 119 -7.96 -6.85 -0.78
C PRO A 119 -8.23 -7.33 -2.20
N PHE A 120 -8.13 -8.63 -2.46
CA PHE A 120 -8.46 -9.21 -3.77
C PHE A 120 -9.97 -9.24 -4.06
N LEU A 121 -10.82 -8.89 -3.09
CA LEU A 121 -12.26 -8.69 -3.29
C LEU A 121 -12.62 -7.28 -3.78
N LEU A 122 -11.66 -6.35 -3.75
CA LEU A 122 -11.88 -5.00 -4.26
C LEU A 122 -12.23 -5.03 -5.74
N SER A 123 -13.25 -4.26 -6.12
CA SER A 123 -13.69 -4.12 -7.51
C SER A 123 -13.37 -2.73 -8.02
N SER A 124 -13.44 -2.53 -9.34
CA SER A 124 -13.29 -1.21 -9.94
C SER A 124 -14.26 -0.15 -9.37
N GLU A 125 -15.38 -0.58 -8.79
CA GLU A 125 -16.38 0.31 -8.17
C GLU A 125 -15.98 0.70 -6.74
N THR A 126 -15.38 -0.21 -5.96
CA THR A 126 -15.03 0.03 -4.55
C THR A 126 -13.64 0.63 -4.37
N ILE A 127 -12.73 0.41 -5.33
CA ILE A 127 -11.33 0.85 -5.27
C ILE A 127 -11.18 2.36 -5.06
N PRO A 128 -11.87 3.26 -5.79
CA PRO A 128 -11.70 4.70 -5.59
C PRO A 128 -12.00 5.13 -4.16
N SER A 129 -13.12 4.66 -3.60
CA SER A 129 -13.51 4.95 -2.21
C SER A 129 -12.55 4.33 -1.20
N PHE A 130 -11.96 3.18 -1.50
CA PHE A 130 -10.93 2.56 -0.66
C PHE A 130 -9.63 3.39 -0.65
N ILE A 131 -9.21 3.93 -1.80
CA ILE A 131 -8.03 4.82 -1.89
C ILE A 131 -8.28 6.11 -1.10
N ASP A 132 -9.48 6.71 -1.21
CA ASP A 132 -9.86 7.88 -0.43
C ASP A 132 -9.84 7.61 1.08
N LEU A 133 -10.32 6.43 1.49
CA LEU A 133 -10.26 5.98 2.88
C LEU A 133 -8.80 5.89 3.34
N LEU A 134 -7.92 5.24 2.58
CA LEU A 134 -6.49 5.17 2.88
C LEU A 134 -5.82 6.55 2.95
N ALA A 135 -6.21 7.49 2.08
CA ALA A 135 -5.70 8.87 2.11
C ALA A 135 -6.12 9.60 3.39
N GLY A 136 -7.37 9.41 3.83
CA GLY A 136 -7.93 10.02 5.03
C GLY A 136 -7.45 9.45 6.37
N GLU A 137 -6.74 8.33 6.40
CA GLU A 137 -6.20 7.77 7.65
C GLU A 137 -5.10 8.66 8.27
N TYR A 138 -4.86 8.56 9.56
CA TYR A 138 -3.70 9.21 10.17
C TYR A 138 -2.43 8.44 9.83
N ALA A 139 -1.34 9.15 9.54
CA ALA A 139 -0.05 8.51 9.40
C ALA A 139 0.44 8.05 10.78
N ILE A 140 0.91 6.82 10.87
CA ILE A 140 1.53 6.28 12.07
C ILE A 140 3.02 6.08 11.78
N GLU A 141 3.87 6.48 12.72
CA GLU A 141 5.30 6.22 12.59
C GLU A 141 5.57 4.70 12.61
N PRO A 142 6.45 4.19 11.72
CA PRO A 142 6.75 2.76 11.60
C PRO A 142 7.21 2.09 12.91
N TYR A 143 7.64 2.87 13.89
CA TYR A 143 8.19 2.37 15.15
C TYR A 143 7.13 2.22 16.25
N ASN A 144 5.93 2.78 16.05
CA ASN A 144 4.90 2.92 17.08
C ASN A 144 3.66 2.04 16.85
N PHE A 145 3.76 0.99 16.03
CA PHE A 145 2.66 0.03 15.85
C PHE A 145 2.97 -1.34 16.46
N ASP A 146 1.95 -1.92 17.09
CA ASP A 146 1.93 -3.32 17.51
C ASP A 146 1.34 -4.16 16.37
N ILE A 147 2.08 -5.16 15.93
CA ILE A 147 1.53 -6.21 15.08
C ILE A 147 0.87 -7.19 16.03
N ASN A 148 -0.42 -6.96 16.31
CA ASN A 148 -1.20 -7.95 17.02
C ASN A 148 -1.32 -9.19 16.12
N GLU A 149 -0.97 -10.35 16.69
CA GLU A 149 -1.00 -11.67 16.06
C GLU A 149 -2.35 -12.02 15.43
#